data_AF-F2L5U3-F1
#
_entry.id   AF-F2L5U3-F1
#
_cell.length_a   1.000
_cell.length_b   1.000
_cell.length_c   1.000
_cell.angle_alpha   90.00
_cell.angle_beta   90.00
_cell.angle_gamma   90.00
#
_symmetry.space_group_name_H-M   'P 1'
#
loop_
_entity.id
_entity.type
_entity.pdbx_description
1 polymer ?
#
loop_
_entity_poly.entity_id
_entity_poly.type
_entity_poly.pdbx_seq_one_letter_code
_entity_poly.pdbx_strand_id
1 'polypeptide(L)'
;MAPATCGLFDIRPKADRRYVFGRDREIDELERLLNAGFWPVLLGPRRVGKTTLMKVAVNELNGIYIDASTAPSLKALGLRLIDEVRRVGMRIKLNLSVLQIEIERRPSATLERILKELGDVVIAVDEVQNVVSPRLPALLSVLYNEAQVRFLFSGSLVGTMKLIMKSPESLGRPLVKVELRPFSPEESAEFLRRGFGECGVEVGDAEIEEAVEELDGIVGWLTYYGSLRASGKRHREALAALSETARELVRSELGKLGRHELAIYKALAALGKARWAEIKKFVEAQIGHALDDKTFSVGLKALANMYLVREVDRGLYEVVDKFMAGIARTL
;
A
#
# COMPACT_ATOMS: atom_id res chain seq x y z
N MET A 1 -2.10 -7.60 31.00
CA MET A 1 -2.13 -8.53 29.86
C MET A 1 -2.31 -7.70 28.61
N ALA A 2 -1.42 -7.77 27.62
CA ALA A 2 -1.73 -7.21 26.31
C ALA A 2 -2.96 -7.98 25.79
N PRO A 3 -4.01 -7.31 25.28
CA PRO A 3 -5.21 -8.01 24.80
C PRO A 3 -4.78 -9.00 23.73
N ALA A 4 -5.24 -10.25 23.84
CA ALA A 4 -4.99 -11.26 22.83
C ALA A 4 -5.57 -10.75 21.50
N THR A 5 -4.69 -10.48 20.54
CA THR A 5 -5.10 -10.07 19.19
C THR A 5 -5.77 -11.26 18.53
N CYS A 6 -7.10 -11.21 18.47
CA CYS A 6 -7.95 -12.17 17.81
C CYS A 6 -7.76 -12.08 16.27
N GLY A 7 -7.76 -13.23 15.60
CA GLY A 7 -7.22 -13.48 14.25
C GLY A 7 -7.39 -12.35 13.24
N LEU A 8 -8.62 -12.06 12.81
CA LEU A 8 -8.90 -11.01 11.82
C LEU A 8 -8.54 -9.59 12.30
N PHE A 9 -8.61 -9.33 13.60
CA PHE A 9 -8.30 -8.02 14.20
C PHE A 9 -6.84 -7.85 14.67
N ASP A 10 -5.91 -8.75 14.32
CA ASP A 10 -4.47 -8.42 14.43
C ASP A 10 -4.13 -7.25 13.51
N ILE A 11 -3.70 -6.14 14.12
CA ILE A 11 -3.30 -4.89 13.46
C ILE A 11 -2.00 -5.02 12.67
N ARG A 12 -1.22 -6.08 12.89
CA ARG A 12 0.00 -6.35 12.12
C ARG A 12 -0.34 -6.98 10.77
N PRO A 13 0.45 -6.70 9.71
CA PRO A 13 0.25 -7.37 8.44
C PRO A 13 0.41 -8.87 8.57
N LYS A 14 -0.60 -9.61 8.12
CA LYS A 14 -0.73 -11.06 8.29
C LYS A 14 0.11 -11.78 7.22
N ALA A 15 0.57 -12.98 7.54
CA ALA A 15 1.42 -13.79 6.64
C ALA A 15 0.85 -15.18 6.35
N ASP A 16 -0.29 -15.52 6.96
CA ASP A 16 -1.00 -16.78 6.77
C ASP A 16 -2.40 -16.46 6.21
N ARG A 17 -2.72 -17.08 5.07
CA ARG A 17 -3.96 -16.90 4.32
C ARG A 17 -5.20 -17.11 5.18
N ARG A 18 -5.16 -17.99 6.17
CA ARG A 18 -6.30 -18.29 7.06
C ARG A 18 -6.80 -17.08 7.85
N TYR A 19 -5.94 -16.08 8.07
CA TYR A 19 -6.31 -14.86 8.77
C TYR A 19 -6.64 -13.70 7.81
N VAL A 20 -6.70 -13.94 6.50
CA VAL A 20 -7.02 -12.91 5.50
C VAL A 20 -8.46 -13.10 5.02
N PHE A 21 -9.28 -12.10 5.29
CA PHE A 21 -10.68 -12.11 4.86
C PHE A 21 -10.84 -11.57 3.44
N GLY A 22 -11.63 -12.26 2.60
CA GLY A 22 -12.20 -11.71 1.38
C GLY A 22 -11.21 -11.41 0.25
N ARG A 23 -9.99 -11.96 0.28
CA ARG A 23 -8.92 -11.67 -0.69
C ARG A 23 -8.36 -12.89 -1.40
N ASP A 24 -9.07 -14.02 -1.34
CA ASP A 24 -8.65 -15.27 -1.97
C ASP A 24 -8.40 -15.11 -3.48
N ARG A 25 -9.31 -14.41 -4.17
CA ARG A 25 -9.19 -14.18 -5.62
C ARG A 25 -7.94 -13.38 -5.97
N GLU A 26 -7.63 -12.33 -5.20
CA GLU A 26 -6.44 -11.52 -5.40
C GLU A 26 -5.16 -12.30 -5.09
N ILE A 27 -5.15 -13.14 -4.06
CA ILE A 27 -4.01 -14.01 -3.74
C ILE A 27 -3.78 -15.02 -4.87
N ASP A 28 -4.83 -15.75 -5.27
CA ASP A 28 -4.75 -16.75 -6.35
C ASP A 28 -4.28 -16.12 -7.68
N GLU A 29 -4.73 -14.89 -7.98
CA GLU A 29 -4.28 -14.16 -9.16
C GLU A 29 -2.80 -13.78 -9.08
N LEU A 30 -2.32 -13.32 -7.92
CA LEU A 30 -0.90 -13.01 -7.73
C LEU A 30 -0.03 -14.26 -7.91
N GLU A 31 -0.42 -15.39 -7.33
CA GLU A 31 0.29 -16.66 -7.50
C GLU A 31 0.28 -17.12 -8.95
N ARG A 32 -0.86 -17.05 -9.64
CA ARG A 32 -0.99 -17.39 -11.05
C ARG A 32 -0.06 -16.56 -11.93
N LEU A 33 -0.02 -15.24 -11.70
CA LEU A 33 0.85 -14.32 -12.44
C LEU A 33 2.33 -14.63 -12.20
N LEU A 34 2.74 -14.83 -10.95
CA LEU A 34 4.11 -15.19 -10.59
C LEU A 34 4.50 -16.54 -11.20
N ASN A 35 3.65 -17.55 -11.11
CA ASN A 35 3.90 -18.87 -11.70
C ASN A 35 4.03 -18.83 -13.22
N ALA A 36 3.31 -17.92 -13.89
CA ALA A 36 3.44 -17.68 -15.32
C ALA A 36 4.61 -16.75 -15.72
N GLY A 37 5.47 -16.35 -14.77
CA GLY A 37 6.67 -15.54 -15.02
C GLY A 37 6.43 -14.03 -15.09
N PHE A 38 5.20 -13.57 -14.83
CA PHE A 38 4.89 -12.15 -14.79
C PHE A 38 5.37 -11.52 -13.49
N TRP A 39 5.64 -10.21 -13.54
CA TRP A 39 6.03 -9.43 -12.36
C TRP A 39 4.85 -8.53 -11.93
N PRO A 40 3.96 -9.01 -11.05
CA PRO A 40 2.82 -8.22 -10.59
C PRO A 40 3.24 -6.99 -9.80
N VAL A 41 2.46 -5.93 -9.94
CA VAL A 41 2.55 -4.69 -9.18
C VAL A 41 1.23 -4.46 -8.47
N LEU A 42 1.23 -4.65 -7.15
CA LEU A 42 0.07 -4.44 -6.29
C LEU A 42 -0.08 -2.95 -5.96
N LEU A 43 -1.13 -2.36 -6.52
CA LEU A 43 -1.47 -0.94 -6.38
C LEU A 43 -2.73 -0.79 -5.53
N GLY A 44 -2.93 0.39 -4.95
CA GLY A 44 -4.15 0.73 -4.24
C GLY A 44 -3.92 1.65 -3.05
N PRO A 45 -5.01 2.07 -2.39
CA PRO A 45 -4.95 3.01 -1.27
C PRO A 45 -4.09 2.51 -0.11
N ARG A 46 -3.65 3.43 0.74
CA ARG A 46 -2.99 3.07 1.98
C ARG A 46 -3.94 2.28 2.87
N ARG A 47 -3.39 1.38 3.70
CA ARG A 47 -4.16 0.60 4.68
C ARG A 47 -5.21 -0.36 4.08
N VAL A 48 -5.20 -0.62 2.77
CA VAL A 48 -6.14 -1.55 2.11
C VAL A 48 -5.73 -3.03 2.17
N GLY A 49 -4.54 -3.34 2.73
CA GLY A 49 -4.08 -4.71 2.92
C GLY A 49 -2.99 -5.20 1.95
N LYS A 50 -2.38 -4.31 1.15
CA LYS A 50 -1.32 -4.68 0.17
C LYS A 50 -0.20 -5.52 0.78
N THR A 51 0.41 -5.03 1.86
CA THR A 51 1.49 -5.74 2.57
C THR A 51 1.07 -7.13 3.04
N THR A 52 -0.18 -7.29 3.51
CA THR A 52 -0.72 -8.60 3.91
C THR A 52 -0.79 -9.56 2.73
N LEU A 53 -1.35 -9.14 1.59
CA LEU A 53 -1.42 -9.97 0.38
C LEU A 53 -0.03 -10.38 -0.11
N MET A 54 0.93 -9.44 -0.12
CA MET A 54 2.31 -9.76 -0.50
C MET A 54 2.93 -10.79 0.42
N LYS A 55 2.78 -10.63 1.74
CA LYS A 55 3.35 -11.57 2.71
C LYS A 55 2.76 -12.97 2.56
N VAL A 56 1.45 -13.07 2.34
CA VAL A 56 0.80 -14.37 2.11
C VAL A 56 1.32 -15.03 0.84
N ALA A 57 1.27 -14.34 -0.30
CA ALA A 57 1.74 -14.89 -1.58
C ALA A 57 3.22 -15.30 -1.52
N VAL A 58 4.07 -14.51 -0.87
CA VAL A 58 5.50 -14.84 -0.71
C VAL A 58 5.68 -16.05 0.19
N ASN A 59 4.91 -16.16 1.27
CA ASN A 59 4.99 -17.29 2.19
C ASN A 59 4.53 -18.60 1.50
N GLU A 60 3.43 -18.57 0.75
CA GLU A 60 2.91 -19.71 -0.01
C GLU A 60 3.89 -20.16 -1.12
N LEU A 61 4.64 -19.22 -1.70
CA LEU A 61 5.66 -19.50 -2.73
C LEU A 61 7.08 -19.67 -2.18
N ASN A 62 7.27 -19.72 -0.86
CA ASN A 62 8.58 -19.82 -0.20
C ASN A 62 9.61 -18.77 -0.67
N GLY A 63 9.13 -17.56 -0.96
CA GLY A 63 9.94 -16.46 -1.47
C GLY A 63 10.59 -15.59 -0.39
N ILE A 64 11.19 -14.50 -0.83
CA ILE A 64 11.80 -13.46 0.01
C ILE A 64 10.88 -12.24 0.05
N TYR A 65 10.62 -11.72 1.25
CA TYR A 65 9.91 -10.46 1.44
C TYR A 65 10.88 -9.37 1.90
N ILE A 66 10.86 -8.22 1.23
CA ILE A 66 11.65 -7.05 1.56
C ILE A 66 10.73 -5.85 1.77
N ASP A 67 10.78 -5.25 2.96
CA ASP A 67 10.18 -3.94 3.20
C ASP A 67 11.14 -2.83 2.79
N ALA A 68 10.80 -2.09 1.73
CA ALA A 68 11.60 -0.97 1.22
C ALA A 68 11.18 0.40 1.79
N SER A 69 10.23 0.46 2.74
CA SER A 69 9.77 1.71 3.37
C SER A 69 10.91 2.55 3.97
N THR A 70 11.98 1.88 4.39
CA THR A 70 13.19 2.49 4.98
C THR A 70 14.46 2.17 4.16
N ALA A 71 14.31 1.97 2.84
CA ALA A 71 15.40 1.67 1.91
C ALA A 71 15.50 2.71 0.79
N PRO A 72 16.03 3.93 1.03
CA PRO A 72 15.98 5.04 0.08
C PRO A 72 16.93 4.90 -1.13
N SER A 73 17.66 3.77 -1.26
CA SER A 73 18.67 3.57 -2.29
C SER A 73 18.86 2.10 -2.64
N LEU A 74 19.47 1.82 -3.79
CA LEU A 74 19.86 0.45 -4.19
C LEU A 74 20.83 -0.20 -3.17
N LYS A 75 21.67 0.60 -2.51
CA LYS A 75 22.54 0.10 -1.43
C LYS A 75 21.70 -0.45 -0.28
N ALA A 76 20.75 0.34 0.22
CA ALA A 76 19.89 -0.06 1.33
C ALA A 76 19.01 -1.27 0.95
N LEU A 77 18.49 -1.30 -0.28
CA LEU A 77 17.75 -2.44 -0.79
C LEU A 77 18.61 -3.72 -0.84
N GLY A 78 19.85 -3.61 -1.33
CA GLY A 78 20.77 -4.75 -1.41
C GLY A 78 21.21 -5.29 -0.06
N LEU A 79 21.44 -4.42 0.92
CA LEU A 79 21.71 -4.86 2.30
C LEU A 79 20.54 -5.66 2.88
N ARG A 80 19.29 -5.18 2.69
CA ARG A 80 18.10 -5.92 3.12
C ARG A 80 17.97 -7.26 2.42
N LEU A 81 18.19 -7.31 1.10
CA LEU A 81 18.17 -8.56 0.36
C LEU A 81 19.19 -9.56 0.92
N ILE A 82 20.42 -9.12 1.20
CA ILE A 82 21.46 -9.99 1.78
C ILE A 82 21.03 -10.55 3.14
N ASP A 83 20.47 -9.70 4.00
CA ASP A 83 20.00 -10.10 5.32
C ASP A 83 18.83 -11.10 5.22
N GLU A 84 17.91 -10.88 4.29
CA GLU A 84 16.77 -11.77 4.04
C GLU A 84 17.20 -13.12 3.44
N VAL A 85 18.12 -13.12 2.48
CA VAL A 85 18.72 -14.34 1.92
C VAL A 85 19.39 -15.16 3.03
N ARG A 86 20.09 -14.49 3.96
CA ARG A 86 20.70 -15.13 5.13
C ARG A 86 19.64 -15.67 6.08
N ARG A 87 18.58 -14.90 6.36
CA ARG A 87 17.50 -15.26 7.28
C ARG A 87 16.72 -16.48 6.82
N VAL A 88 16.40 -16.56 5.53
CA VAL A 88 15.68 -17.70 4.92
C VAL A 88 16.61 -18.91 4.73
N GLY A 89 17.93 -18.72 4.84
CA GLY A 89 18.90 -19.80 4.69
C GLY A 89 19.08 -20.27 3.24
N MET A 90 18.81 -19.38 2.27
CA MET A 90 19.02 -19.70 0.86
C MET A 90 20.51 -19.92 0.57
N ARG A 91 20.82 -21.04 -0.07
CA ARG A 91 22.19 -21.39 -0.44
C ARG A 91 22.58 -20.67 -1.73
N ILE A 92 23.42 -19.65 -1.60
CA ILE A 92 24.07 -19.02 -2.74
C ILE A 92 25.56 -19.36 -2.76
N LYS A 93 26.16 -19.48 -3.94
CA LYS A 93 27.60 -19.75 -4.10
C LYS A 93 28.48 -18.58 -3.65
N LEU A 94 27.88 -17.40 -3.53
CA LEU A 94 28.57 -16.16 -3.18
C LEU A 94 28.78 -16.03 -1.67
N ASN A 95 29.92 -15.47 -1.28
CA ASN A 95 30.16 -15.14 0.12
C ASN A 95 29.38 -13.88 0.51
N LEU A 96 28.35 -14.04 1.36
CA LEU A 96 27.48 -12.95 1.81
C LEU A 96 28.24 -11.83 2.53
N SER A 97 29.30 -12.14 3.29
CA SER A 97 30.10 -11.12 3.99
C SER A 97 30.89 -10.25 2.99
N VAL A 98 31.40 -10.85 1.92
CA VAL A 98 32.05 -10.10 0.83
C VAL A 98 31.03 -9.24 0.10
N LEU A 99 29.81 -9.76 -0.14
CA LEU A 99 28.72 -9.01 -0.77
C LEU A 99 28.32 -7.76 0.03
N GLN A 100 28.32 -7.82 1.36
CA GLN A 100 28.05 -6.66 2.22
C GLN A 100 29.10 -5.55 2.05
N ILE A 101 30.35 -5.88 1.73
CA ILE A 101 31.39 -4.87 1.46
C ILE A 101 31.27 -4.35 0.02
N GLU A 102 30.90 -5.21 -0.93
CA GLU A 102 30.75 -4.80 -2.31
C GLU A 102 29.53 -3.92 -2.56
N ILE A 103 28.40 -4.19 -1.89
CA ILE A 103 27.15 -3.42 -2.05
C ILE A 103 27.35 -1.94 -1.63
N GLU A 104 28.26 -1.70 -0.68
CA GLU A 104 28.68 -0.35 -0.25
C GLU A 104 29.32 0.43 -1.40
N ARG A 105 30.10 -0.23 -2.25
CA ARG A 105 30.89 0.40 -3.32
C ARG A 105 30.19 0.40 -4.68
N ARG A 106 29.50 -0.70 -5.00
CA ARG A 106 28.93 -0.97 -6.34
C ARG A 106 27.50 -1.54 -6.23
N PRO A 107 26.55 -0.82 -5.62
CA PRO A 107 25.26 -1.37 -5.23
C PRO A 107 24.46 -2.01 -6.37
N SER A 108 24.45 -1.38 -7.55
CA SER A 108 23.71 -1.90 -8.71
C SER A 108 24.28 -3.22 -9.23
N ALA A 109 25.60 -3.29 -9.45
CA ALA A 109 26.25 -4.48 -10.00
C ALA A 109 26.23 -5.65 -9.00
N THR A 110 26.38 -5.35 -7.70
CA THR A 110 26.31 -6.36 -6.64
C THR A 110 24.90 -6.92 -6.51
N LEU A 111 23.86 -6.07 -6.55
CA LEU A 111 22.46 -6.52 -6.59
C LEU A 111 22.18 -7.44 -7.77
N GLU A 112 22.60 -7.03 -8.97
CA GLU A 112 22.45 -7.84 -10.19
C GLU A 112 23.08 -9.22 -10.03
N ARG A 113 24.31 -9.28 -9.50
CA ARG A 113 25.03 -10.52 -9.24
C ARG A 113 24.31 -11.42 -8.24
N ILE A 114 23.82 -10.86 -7.13
CA ILE A 114 23.06 -11.61 -6.11
C ILE A 114 21.79 -12.20 -6.74
N LEU A 115 21.02 -11.36 -7.43
CA LEU A 115 19.71 -11.73 -7.97
C LEU A 115 19.83 -12.76 -9.10
N LYS A 116 20.89 -12.73 -9.91
CA LYS A 116 21.17 -13.78 -10.91
C LYS A 116 21.50 -15.14 -10.28
N GLU A 117 22.14 -15.17 -9.11
CA GLU A 117 22.52 -16.41 -8.42
C GLU A 117 21.38 -17.03 -7.58
N LEU A 118 20.34 -16.26 -7.23
CA LEU A 118 19.25 -16.75 -6.39
C LEU A 118 18.34 -17.80 -7.08
N GLY A 119 18.44 -17.95 -8.40
CA GLY A 119 17.65 -18.91 -9.16
C GLY A 119 16.17 -18.56 -9.21
N ASP A 120 15.33 -19.58 -9.30
CA ASP A 120 13.87 -19.41 -9.37
C ASP A 120 13.29 -19.15 -7.98
N VAL A 121 13.24 -17.87 -7.60
CA VAL A 121 12.65 -17.42 -6.33
C VAL A 121 11.78 -16.18 -6.55
N VAL A 122 10.68 -16.11 -5.81
CA VAL A 122 9.85 -14.91 -5.74
C VAL A 122 10.46 -13.92 -4.75
N ILE A 123 10.61 -12.67 -5.17
CA ILE A 123 11.09 -11.57 -4.32
C ILE A 123 10.02 -10.49 -4.29
N ALA A 124 9.37 -10.33 -3.15
CA ALA A 124 8.49 -9.22 -2.88
C ALA A 124 9.28 -7.99 -2.41
N VAL A 125 9.02 -6.85 -3.04
CA VAL A 125 9.56 -5.55 -2.60
C VAL A 125 8.38 -4.62 -2.29
N ASP A 126 8.07 -4.50 -1.00
CA ASP A 126 6.98 -3.67 -0.49
C ASP A 126 7.41 -2.20 -0.48
N GLU A 127 6.51 -1.30 -0.90
CA GLU A 127 6.74 0.14 -0.95
C GLU A 127 7.98 0.54 -1.79
N VAL A 128 8.17 -0.12 -2.94
CA VAL A 128 9.35 0.02 -3.83
C VAL A 128 9.59 1.45 -4.30
N GLN A 129 8.55 2.31 -4.32
CA GLN A 129 8.69 3.72 -4.69
C GLN A 129 9.62 4.51 -3.75
N ASN A 130 9.91 4.01 -2.55
CA ASN A 130 10.89 4.63 -1.65
C ASN A 130 12.34 4.39 -2.12
N VAL A 131 12.59 3.40 -2.98
CA VAL A 131 13.91 3.16 -3.57
C VAL A 131 14.15 4.18 -4.68
N VAL A 132 14.74 5.33 -4.33
CA VAL A 132 15.01 6.39 -5.30
C VAL A 132 16.34 6.13 -6.01
N SER A 133 16.28 5.55 -7.21
CA SER A 133 17.47 5.38 -8.06
C SER A 133 17.14 5.37 -9.55
N PRO A 134 17.86 6.16 -10.37
CA PRO A 134 17.68 6.13 -11.82
C PRO A 134 18.15 4.80 -12.45
N ARG A 135 18.94 4.00 -11.73
CA ARG A 135 19.44 2.70 -12.20
C ARG A 135 18.47 1.55 -11.97
N LEU A 136 17.44 1.73 -11.13
CA LEU A 136 16.50 0.66 -10.80
C LEU A 136 15.75 0.12 -12.04
N PRO A 137 15.22 0.95 -12.97
CA PRO A 137 14.57 0.43 -14.17
C PRO A 137 15.52 -0.39 -15.07
N ALA A 138 16.77 0.08 -15.24
CA ALA A 138 17.78 -0.64 -16.02
C ALA A 138 18.14 -1.99 -15.38
N LEU A 139 18.35 -2.01 -14.05
CA LEU A 139 18.60 -3.24 -13.30
C LEU A 139 17.45 -4.24 -13.44
N LEU A 140 16.20 -3.79 -13.28
CA LEU A 140 15.02 -4.63 -13.44
C LEU A 140 14.91 -5.20 -14.86
N SER A 141 15.27 -4.43 -15.89
CA SER A 141 15.30 -4.91 -17.28
C SER A 141 16.32 -6.02 -17.48
N VAL A 142 17.55 -5.85 -16.98
CA VAL A 142 18.59 -6.90 -17.05
C VAL A 142 18.13 -8.17 -16.35
N LEU A 143 17.58 -8.04 -15.14
CA LEU A 143 17.12 -9.18 -14.34
C LEU A 143 15.98 -9.94 -15.01
N TYR A 144 15.04 -9.24 -15.65
CA TYR A 144 13.95 -9.90 -16.36
C TYR A 144 14.45 -10.77 -17.52
N ASN A 145 15.56 -10.39 -18.17
CA ASN A 145 16.15 -11.17 -19.26
C ASN A 145 17.04 -12.31 -18.79
N GLU A 146 17.83 -12.06 -17.75
CA GLU A 146 19.02 -12.87 -17.46
C GLU A 146 18.95 -13.61 -16.12
N ALA A 147 17.97 -13.30 -15.27
CA ALA A 147 17.75 -13.96 -13.99
C ALA A 147 16.44 -14.77 -14.00
N GLN A 148 16.38 -15.78 -13.14
CA GLN A 148 15.19 -16.61 -12.95
C GLN A 148 14.27 -16.06 -11.84
N VAL A 149 14.68 -14.98 -11.16
CA VAL A 149 13.89 -14.37 -10.09
C VAL A 149 12.63 -13.73 -10.62
N ARG A 150 11.57 -13.81 -9.82
CA ARG A 150 10.26 -13.21 -10.13
C ARG A 150 9.92 -12.17 -9.08
N PHE A 151 9.51 -10.98 -9.51
CA PHE A 151 9.23 -9.91 -8.57
C PHE A 151 7.74 -9.70 -8.34
N LEU A 152 7.40 -9.45 -7.08
CA LEU A 152 6.12 -8.88 -6.67
C LEU A 152 6.39 -7.49 -6.08
N PHE A 153 5.88 -6.44 -6.68
CA PHE A 153 6.05 -5.08 -6.16
C PHE A 153 4.76 -4.59 -5.50
N SER A 154 4.88 -3.70 -4.53
CA SER A 154 3.76 -2.81 -4.17
C SER A 154 4.18 -1.35 -4.22
N GLY A 155 3.19 -0.48 -4.34
CA GLY A 155 3.37 0.93 -4.05
C GLY A 155 2.08 1.72 -4.02
N SER A 156 2.07 2.80 -3.23
CA SER A 156 0.95 3.74 -3.21
C SER A 156 1.07 4.86 -4.26
N LEU A 157 2.21 4.94 -4.97
CA LEU A 157 2.48 6.00 -5.96
C LEU A 157 2.54 5.42 -7.37
N VAL A 158 1.41 5.51 -8.09
CA VAL A 158 1.31 5.02 -9.48
C VAL A 158 2.30 5.75 -10.41
N GLY A 159 2.66 7.01 -10.10
CA GLY A 159 3.58 7.82 -10.89
C GLY A 159 5.02 7.28 -10.94
N THR A 160 5.59 6.93 -9.79
CA THR A 160 6.95 6.35 -9.70
C THR A 160 6.97 4.97 -10.34
N MET A 161 5.91 4.18 -10.13
CA MET A 161 5.77 2.88 -10.80
C MET A 161 5.65 3.02 -12.31
N LYS A 162 4.95 4.05 -12.81
CA LYS A 162 4.89 4.35 -14.25
C LYS A 162 6.28 4.62 -14.84
N LEU A 163 7.24 5.17 -14.09
CA LEU A 163 8.61 5.37 -14.59
C LEU A 163 9.38 4.04 -14.73
N ILE A 164 9.15 3.11 -13.80
CA ILE A 164 9.67 1.74 -13.90
C ILE A 164 8.98 0.98 -15.04
N MET A 165 7.68 1.22 -15.27
CA MET A 165 6.87 0.53 -16.29
C MET A 165 6.96 1.10 -17.72
N LYS A 166 7.39 2.35 -17.90
CA LYS A 166 7.40 3.05 -19.20
C LYS A 166 8.80 3.24 -19.78
N SER A 167 9.82 2.65 -19.18
CA SER A 167 11.16 2.74 -19.73
C SER A 167 11.19 2.02 -21.10
N PRO A 168 11.94 2.51 -22.11
CA PRO A 168 12.15 1.81 -23.38
C PRO A 168 12.53 0.34 -23.19
N GLU A 169 13.24 0.05 -22.10
CA GLU A 169 13.75 -1.24 -21.71
C GLU A 169 12.70 -2.14 -21.03
N SER A 170 11.53 -1.59 -20.64
CA SER A 170 10.37 -2.31 -20.07
C SER A 170 9.18 -2.44 -21.05
N LEU A 171 9.23 -1.76 -22.20
CA LEU A 171 8.28 -1.93 -23.31
C LEU A 171 8.45 -3.33 -23.95
N GLY A 172 7.53 -4.24 -23.64
CA GLY A 172 7.56 -5.66 -24.05
C GLY A 172 7.59 -6.65 -22.88
N ARG A 173 7.70 -6.14 -21.64
CA ARG A 173 7.81 -6.94 -20.41
C ARG A 173 6.62 -6.62 -19.51
N PRO A 174 5.65 -7.53 -19.35
CA PRO A 174 4.41 -7.23 -18.66
C PRO A 174 4.63 -7.17 -17.14
N LEU A 175 4.98 -5.98 -16.64
CA LEU A 175 4.60 -5.60 -15.28
C LEU A 175 3.07 -5.56 -15.24
N VAL A 176 2.46 -6.52 -14.53
CA VAL A 176 1.00 -6.67 -14.51
C VAL A 176 0.45 -5.89 -13.32
N LYS A 177 -0.41 -4.92 -13.57
CA LYS A 177 -1.04 -4.17 -12.48
C LYS A 177 -2.14 -5.00 -11.85
N VAL A 178 -2.07 -5.16 -10.54
CA VAL A 178 -3.14 -5.72 -9.71
C VAL A 178 -3.59 -4.61 -8.77
N GLU A 179 -4.83 -4.16 -8.92
CA GLU A 179 -5.35 -3.03 -8.13
C GLU A 179 -6.24 -3.53 -7.00
N LEU A 180 -5.82 -3.24 -5.78
CA LEU A 180 -6.55 -3.58 -4.56
C LEU A 180 -7.44 -2.42 -4.15
N ARG A 181 -8.74 -2.69 -4.04
CA ARG A 181 -9.76 -1.68 -3.69
C ARG A 181 -10.17 -1.81 -2.22
N PRO A 182 -10.65 -0.73 -1.59
CA PRO A 182 -11.35 -0.83 -0.31
C PRO A 182 -12.48 -1.86 -0.37
N PHE A 183 -12.84 -2.42 0.78
CA PHE A 183 -14.00 -3.30 0.87
C PHE A 183 -15.28 -2.55 0.52
N SER A 184 -16.24 -3.27 -0.07
CA SER A 184 -17.61 -2.78 -0.17
C SER A 184 -18.24 -2.66 1.23
N PRO A 185 -19.38 -1.96 1.39
CA PRO A 185 -20.10 -1.93 2.66
C PRO A 185 -20.44 -3.33 3.17
N GLU A 186 -20.84 -4.25 2.28
CA GLU A 186 -21.18 -5.62 2.61
C GLU A 186 -19.96 -6.43 3.05
N GLU A 187 -18.84 -6.32 2.32
CA GLU A 187 -17.57 -6.95 2.69
C GLU A 187 -17.05 -6.44 4.04
N SER A 188 -17.22 -5.14 4.30
CA SER A 188 -16.82 -4.50 5.56
C SER A 188 -17.65 -4.99 6.74
N ALA A 189 -18.97 -5.07 6.55
CA ALA A 189 -19.89 -5.59 7.57
C ALA A 189 -19.59 -7.05 7.89
N GLU A 190 -19.38 -7.88 6.86
CA GLU A 190 -19.03 -9.30 7.04
C GLU A 190 -17.65 -9.49 7.70
N PHE A 191 -16.66 -8.67 7.31
CA PHE A 191 -15.35 -8.66 7.97
C PHE A 191 -15.46 -8.38 9.47
N LEU A 192 -16.25 -7.37 9.85
CA LEU A 192 -16.48 -7.04 11.26
C LEU A 192 -17.25 -8.15 11.98
N ARG A 193 -18.35 -8.67 11.42
CA ARG A 193 -19.13 -9.77 12.01
C ARG A 193 -18.26 -10.98 12.30
N ARG A 194 -17.48 -11.44 11.31
CA ARG A 194 -16.59 -12.59 11.48
C ARG A 194 -15.50 -12.32 12.50
N GLY A 195 -14.87 -11.14 12.44
CA GLY A 195 -13.83 -10.76 13.39
C GLY A 195 -14.36 -10.77 14.83
N PHE A 196 -15.52 -10.16 15.09
CA PHE A 196 -16.12 -10.18 16.42
C PHE A 196 -16.53 -11.59 16.87
N GLY A 197 -17.03 -12.42 15.96
CA GLY A 197 -17.32 -13.83 16.22
C GLY A 197 -16.07 -14.62 16.64
N GLU A 198 -14.94 -14.44 15.95
CA GLU A 198 -13.65 -15.05 16.32
C GLU A 198 -13.17 -14.60 17.71
N CYS A 199 -13.53 -13.38 18.11
CA CYS A 199 -13.12 -12.81 19.39
C CYS A 199 -14.10 -13.14 20.53
N GLY A 200 -15.20 -13.83 20.24
CA GLY A 200 -16.26 -14.08 21.22
C GLY A 200 -16.96 -12.80 21.71
N VAL A 201 -16.99 -11.76 20.87
CA VAL A 201 -17.60 -10.46 21.20
C VAL A 201 -18.92 -10.33 20.47
N GLU A 202 -19.99 -10.09 21.21
CA GLU A 202 -21.29 -9.80 20.62
C GLU A 202 -21.41 -8.30 20.30
N VAL A 203 -21.87 -8.01 19.08
CA VAL A 203 -22.14 -6.67 18.58
C VAL A 203 -23.47 -6.68 17.83
N GLY A 204 -24.24 -5.58 17.91
CA GLY A 204 -25.49 -5.44 17.17
C GLY A 204 -25.26 -4.94 15.74
N ASP A 205 -26.21 -5.19 14.83
CA ASP A 205 -26.09 -4.75 13.43
C ASP A 205 -25.95 -3.22 13.30
N ALA A 206 -26.65 -2.43 14.11
CA ALA A 206 -26.52 -0.97 14.10
C ALA A 206 -25.10 -0.47 14.44
N GLU A 207 -24.37 -1.18 15.31
CA GLU A 207 -22.97 -0.87 15.63
C GLU A 207 -22.05 -1.14 14.43
N ILE A 208 -22.33 -2.22 13.70
CA ILE A 208 -21.58 -2.59 12.49
C ILE A 208 -21.86 -1.60 11.37
N GLU A 209 -23.13 -1.26 11.14
CA GLU A 209 -23.54 -0.28 10.13
C GLU A 209 -22.87 1.09 10.37
N GLU A 210 -22.86 1.58 11.62
CA GLU A 210 -22.18 2.83 11.99
C GLU A 210 -20.67 2.74 11.70
N ALA A 211 -20.01 1.65 12.12
CA ALA A 211 -18.57 1.48 11.88
C ALA A 211 -18.24 1.37 10.38
N VAL A 212 -19.09 0.72 9.58
CA VAL A 212 -18.90 0.61 8.12
C VAL A 212 -19.05 1.97 7.45
N GLU A 213 -20.06 2.75 7.82
CA GLU A 213 -20.27 4.11 7.29
C GLU A 213 -19.10 5.03 7.64
N GLU A 214 -18.60 4.97 8.88
CA GLU A 214 -17.51 5.84 9.33
C GLU A 214 -16.14 5.46 8.73
N LEU A 215 -15.85 4.16 8.59
CA LEU A 215 -14.51 3.66 8.23
C LEU A 215 -14.35 3.34 6.73
N ASP A 216 -15.45 3.41 5.96
CA ASP A 216 -15.50 3.46 4.49
C ASP A 216 -14.68 2.36 3.79
N GLY A 217 -14.72 1.14 4.32
CA GLY A 217 -14.12 -0.04 3.70
C GLY A 217 -12.58 -0.11 3.72
N ILE A 218 -11.91 0.82 4.41
CA ILE A 218 -10.46 0.77 4.54
C ILE A 218 -10.09 -0.28 5.58
N VAL A 219 -9.61 -1.43 5.10
CA VAL A 219 -9.33 -2.64 5.90
C VAL A 219 -8.55 -2.32 7.18
N GLY A 220 -7.48 -1.54 7.11
CA GLY A 220 -6.67 -1.20 8.28
C GLY A 220 -7.41 -0.40 9.35
N TRP A 221 -8.38 0.45 8.97
CA TRP A 221 -9.24 1.14 9.93
C TRP A 221 -10.24 0.20 10.58
N LEU A 222 -10.88 -0.65 9.78
CA LEU A 222 -11.80 -1.69 10.27
C LEU A 222 -11.09 -2.64 11.25
N THR A 223 -9.87 -3.10 10.91
CA THR A 223 -9.05 -3.95 11.77
C THR A 223 -8.70 -3.26 13.08
N TYR A 224 -8.31 -1.99 13.04
CA TYR A 224 -7.92 -1.27 14.26
C TYR A 224 -9.13 -0.97 15.15
N TYR A 225 -10.24 -0.55 14.56
CA TYR A 225 -11.52 -0.42 15.28
C TYR A 225 -11.93 -1.75 15.94
N GLY A 226 -11.93 -2.85 15.18
CA GLY A 226 -12.26 -4.19 15.67
C GLY A 226 -11.35 -4.62 16.81
N SER A 227 -10.04 -4.38 16.71
CA SER A 227 -9.08 -4.67 17.77
C SER A 227 -9.37 -3.89 19.05
N LEU A 228 -9.68 -2.59 18.95
CA LEU A 228 -10.01 -1.74 20.09
C LEU A 228 -11.32 -2.20 20.74
N ARG A 229 -12.35 -2.45 19.92
CA ARG A 229 -13.66 -2.92 20.39
C ARG A 229 -13.58 -4.31 21.04
N ALA A 230 -12.77 -5.21 20.48
CA ALA A 230 -12.56 -6.56 21.02
C ALA A 230 -11.72 -6.57 22.32
N SER A 231 -10.88 -5.55 22.54
CA SER A 231 -10.13 -5.39 23.78
C SER A 231 -10.97 -4.93 24.99
N GLY A 232 -12.28 -4.72 24.80
CA GLY A 232 -13.24 -4.35 25.85
C GLY A 232 -13.69 -2.89 25.84
N LYS A 233 -13.19 -2.06 24.91
CA LYS A 233 -13.73 -0.69 24.73
C LYS A 233 -15.17 -0.76 24.24
N ARG A 234 -16.00 0.22 24.63
CA ARG A 234 -17.34 0.38 24.04
C ARG A 234 -17.22 0.97 22.63
N HIS A 235 -18.21 0.74 21.77
CA HIS A 235 -18.25 1.23 20.38
C HIS A 235 -17.73 2.67 20.20
N ARG A 236 -18.36 3.65 20.86
CA ARG A 236 -17.99 5.06 20.78
C ARG A 236 -16.59 5.36 21.32
N GLU A 237 -16.16 4.63 22.35
CA GLU A 237 -14.81 4.77 22.91
C GLU A 237 -13.74 4.21 21.95
N ALA A 238 -14.03 3.11 21.26
CA ALA A 238 -13.16 2.53 20.26
C ALA A 238 -12.99 3.46 19.05
N LEU A 239 -14.08 4.03 18.52
CA LEU A 239 -14.02 5.02 17.44
C LEU A 239 -13.28 6.29 17.84
N ALA A 240 -13.50 6.80 19.06
CA ALA A 240 -12.80 7.96 19.58
C ALA A 240 -11.28 7.71 19.71
N ALA A 241 -10.88 6.57 20.28
CA ALA A 241 -9.47 6.18 20.42
C ALA A 241 -8.79 5.96 19.05
N LEU A 242 -9.52 5.36 18.10
CA LEU A 242 -9.05 5.23 16.72
C LEU A 242 -8.82 6.62 16.09
N SER A 243 -9.80 7.52 16.22
CA SER A 243 -9.73 8.89 15.69
C SER A 243 -8.55 9.67 16.27
N GLU A 244 -8.29 9.54 17.58
CA GLU A 244 -7.14 10.17 18.23
C GLU A 244 -5.81 9.67 17.63
N THR A 245 -5.65 8.35 17.51
CA THR A 245 -4.45 7.77 16.90
C THR A 245 -4.31 8.18 15.42
N ALA A 246 -5.41 8.18 14.69
CA ALA A 246 -5.42 8.49 13.27
C ALA A 246 -5.07 9.96 12.98
N ARG A 247 -5.36 10.90 13.89
CA ARG A 247 -5.02 12.33 13.72
C ARG A 247 -3.54 12.56 13.47
N GLU A 248 -2.66 11.92 14.23
CA GLU A 248 -1.21 12.07 14.05
C GLU A 248 -0.73 11.48 12.72
N LEU A 249 -1.24 10.30 12.37
CA LEU A 249 -0.92 9.64 11.11
C LEU A 249 -1.37 10.49 9.92
N VAL A 250 -2.63 10.94 9.92
CA VAL A 250 -3.21 11.77 8.85
C VAL A 250 -2.47 13.10 8.74
N ARG A 251 -2.13 13.75 9.87
CA ARG A 251 -1.32 14.98 9.86
C ARG A 251 0.04 14.75 9.20
N SER A 252 0.71 13.65 9.52
CA SER A 252 1.99 13.28 8.91
C SER A 252 1.87 12.96 7.42
N GLU A 253 0.81 12.27 6.99
CA GLU A 253 0.55 11.95 5.59
C GLU A 253 0.24 13.20 4.76
N LEU A 254 -0.65 14.08 5.26
CA LEU A 254 -1.01 15.32 4.58
C LEU A 254 0.13 16.35 4.57
N GLY A 255 0.98 16.35 5.60
CA GLY A 255 2.16 17.23 5.66
C GLY A 255 3.21 16.96 4.58
N LYS A 256 3.13 15.81 3.88
CA LYS A 256 4.01 15.46 2.75
C LYS A 256 3.48 15.97 1.40
N LEU A 257 2.26 16.47 1.35
CA LEU A 257 1.66 17.01 0.14
C LEU A 257 2.20 18.41 -0.15
N GLY A 258 2.31 18.76 -1.43
CA GLY A 258 2.55 20.13 -1.84
C GLY A 258 1.37 21.03 -1.49
N ARG A 259 1.61 22.35 -1.47
CA ARG A 259 0.61 23.37 -1.07
C ARG A 259 -0.71 23.25 -1.85
N HIS A 260 -0.63 22.94 -3.15
CA HIS A 260 -1.80 22.88 -4.02
C HIS A 260 -2.52 21.54 -3.87
N GLU A 261 -1.79 20.43 -3.79
CA GLU A 261 -2.35 19.12 -3.50
C GLU A 261 -3.10 19.11 -2.17
N LEU A 262 -2.52 19.71 -1.12
CA LEU A 262 -3.18 19.82 0.18
C LEU A 262 -4.47 20.64 0.12
N ALA A 263 -4.46 21.79 -0.56
CA ALA A 263 -5.65 22.63 -0.71
C ALA A 263 -6.75 21.90 -1.49
N ILE A 264 -6.40 21.24 -2.61
CA ILE A 264 -7.34 20.44 -3.41
C ILE A 264 -7.92 19.29 -2.59
N TYR A 265 -7.09 18.59 -1.82
CA TYR A 265 -7.55 17.50 -0.96
C TYR A 265 -8.51 17.99 0.12
N LYS A 266 -8.18 19.09 0.82
CA LYS A 266 -9.07 19.68 1.84
C LYS A 266 -10.39 20.19 1.24
N ALA A 267 -10.37 20.76 0.03
CA ALA A 267 -11.58 21.15 -0.69
C ALA A 267 -12.47 19.95 -0.97
N LEU A 268 -11.92 18.85 -1.51
CA LEU A 268 -12.66 17.62 -1.74
C LEU A 268 -13.16 16.97 -0.45
N ALA A 269 -12.36 17.00 0.63
CA ALA A 269 -12.78 16.50 1.94
C ALA A 269 -13.99 17.28 2.49
N ALA A 270 -14.08 18.59 2.22
CA ALA A 270 -15.22 19.41 2.61
C ALA A 270 -16.46 19.20 1.73
N LEU A 271 -16.25 19.08 0.40
CA LEU A 271 -17.33 18.91 -0.58
C LEU A 271 -17.88 17.47 -0.63
N GLY A 272 -17.09 16.49 -0.19
CA GLY A 272 -17.37 15.05 -0.29
C GLY A 272 -17.21 14.54 -1.72
N LYS A 273 -18.01 15.05 -2.65
CA LYS A 273 -18.03 14.67 -4.07
C LYS A 273 -18.34 15.87 -4.93
N ALA A 274 -17.46 16.22 -5.87
CA ALA A 274 -17.58 17.46 -6.64
C ALA A 274 -16.93 17.36 -8.02
N ARG A 275 -17.39 18.19 -8.95
CA ARG A 275 -16.83 18.32 -10.29
C ARG A 275 -15.55 19.16 -10.27
N TRP A 276 -14.69 18.95 -11.25
CA TRP A 276 -13.42 19.69 -11.43
C TRP A 276 -13.56 21.21 -11.20
N ALA A 277 -14.57 21.85 -11.81
CA ALA A 277 -14.78 23.29 -11.71
C ALA A 277 -15.24 23.74 -10.30
N GLU A 278 -16.02 22.91 -9.62
CA GLU A 278 -16.52 23.18 -8.26
C GLU A 278 -15.38 23.10 -7.25
N ILE A 279 -14.53 22.06 -7.38
CA ILE A 279 -13.34 21.90 -6.53
C ILE A 279 -12.40 23.08 -6.74
N LYS A 280 -12.12 23.46 -8.00
CA LYS A 280 -11.23 24.58 -8.32
C LYS A 280 -11.74 25.89 -7.72
N LYS A 281 -13.02 26.21 -7.93
CA LYS A 281 -13.65 27.41 -7.37
C LYS A 281 -13.56 27.45 -5.85
N PHE A 282 -13.75 26.32 -5.18
CA PHE A 282 -13.62 26.21 -3.73
C PHE A 282 -12.17 26.45 -3.26
N VAL A 283 -11.19 25.85 -3.95
CA VAL A 283 -9.77 26.05 -3.66
C VAL A 283 -9.37 27.52 -3.82
N GLU A 284 -9.76 28.16 -4.93
CA GLU A 284 -9.46 29.58 -5.21
C GLU A 284 -10.04 30.51 -4.12
N ALA A 285 -11.25 30.21 -3.65
CA ALA A 285 -11.87 30.94 -2.55
C ALA A 285 -11.10 30.77 -1.23
N GLN A 286 -10.55 29.59 -0.94
CA GLN A 286 -9.78 29.32 0.27
C GLN A 286 -8.39 29.95 0.25
N ILE A 287 -7.70 29.94 -0.90
CA ILE A 287 -6.34 30.49 -1.02
C ILE A 287 -6.31 31.99 -1.33
N GLY A 288 -7.47 32.58 -1.66
CA GLY A 288 -7.63 34.02 -1.89
C GLY A 288 -7.07 34.52 -3.23
N HIS A 289 -6.73 33.63 -4.15
CA HIS A 289 -6.23 33.99 -5.48
C HIS A 289 -6.60 32.93 -6.53
N ALA A 290 -6.61 33.33 -7.80
CA ALA A 290 -6.87 32.40 -8.90
C ALA A 290 -5.74 31.37 -9.04
N LEU A 291 -6.09 30.15 -9.43
CA LEU A 291 -5.15 29.07 -9.70
C LEU A 291 -5.23 28.73 -11.19
N ASP A 292 -4.10 28.58 -11.88
CA ASP A 292 -4.14 28.21 -13.28
C ASP A 292 -4.59 26.75 -13.47
N ASP A 293 -5.30 26.48 -14.56
CA ASP A 293 -5.94 25.18 -14.84
C ASP A 293 -4.92 24.04 -14.89
N LYS A 294 -3.72 24.32 -15.39
CA LYS A 294 -2.65 23.33 -15.52
C LYS A 294 -2.15 22.91 -14.14
N THR A 295 -1.84 23.87 -13.27
CA THR A 295 -1.39 23.61 -11.90
C THR A 295 -2.44 22.86 -11.10
N PHE A 296 -3.72 23.28 -11.16
CA PHE A 296 -4.81 22.57 -10.51
C PHE A 296 -4.92 21.12 -11.02
N SER A 297 -4.91 20.92 -12.34
CA SER A 297 -5.03 19.59 -12.95
C SER A 297 -3.83 18.70 -12.62
N VAL A 298 -2.61 19.25 -12.53
CA VAL A 298 -1.42 18.52 -12.09
C VAL A 298 -1.57 18.07 -10.64
N GLY A 299 -2.00 18.96 -9.73
CA GLY A 299 -2.22 18.63 -8.33
C GLY A 299 -3.32 17.58 -8.12
N LEU A 300 -4.47 17.73 -8.79
CA LEU A 300 -5.56 16.75 -8.73
C LEU A 300 -5.12 15.37 -9.27
N LYS A 301 -4.38 15.37 -10.38
CA LYS A 301 -3.81 14.13 -10.93
C LYS A 301 -2.76 13.51 -10.02
N ALA A 302 -1.96 14.32 -9.32
CA ALA A 302 -1.01 13.83 -8.33
C ALA A 302 -1.73 13.10 -7.18
N LEU A 303 -2.76 13.72 -6.60
CA LEU A 303 -3.62 13.10 -5.58
C LEU A 303 -4.26 11.79 -6.06
N ALA A 304 -4.74 11.75 -7.31
CA ALA A 304 -5.31 10.54 -7.90
C ALA A 304 -4.26 9.43 -8.05
N ASN A 305 -3.04 9.76 -8.48
CA ASN A 305 -1.93 8.78 -8.56
C ASN A 305 -1.45 8.32 -7.17
N MET A 306 -1.78 9.06 -6.09
CA MET A 306 -1.50 8.71 -4.70
C MET A 306 -2.64 7.91 -4.04
N TYR A 307 -3.73 7.63 -4.78
CA TYR A 307 -4.94 7.00 -4.25
C TYR A 307 -5.63 7.79 -3.11
N LEU A 308 -5.44 9.11 -3.05
CA LEU A 308 -6.13 9.96 -2.08
C LEU A 308 -7.50 10.40 -2.58
N VAL A 309 -7.66 10.53 -3.90
CA VAL A 309 -8.90 10.89 -4.58
C VAL A 309 -9.12 9.97 -5.78
N ARG A 310 -10.36 9.82 -6.22
CA ARG A 310 -10.71 9.06 -7.42
C ARG A 310 -11.75 9.79 -8.26
N GLU A 311 -11.70 9.55 -9.56
CA GLU A 311 -12.75 9.95 -10.49
C GLU A 311 -13.80 8.83 -10.54
N VAL A 312 -15.04 9.13 -10.18
CA VAL A 312 -16.14 8.16 -10.11
C VAL A 312 -17.10 8.26 -11.28
N ASP A 313 -17.12 9.41 -11.95
CA ASP A 313 -17.79 9.66 -13.21
C ASP A 313 -17.02 10.80 -13.92
N ARG A 314 -17.29 11.04 -15.20
CA ARG A 314 -16.57 12.01 -16.03
C ARG A 314 -16.49 13.39 -15.35
N GLY A 315 -15.28 13.73 -14.91
CA GLY A 315 -14.96 14.98 -14.23
C GLY A 315 -15.51 15.13 -12.80
N LEU A 316 -16.04 14.05 -12.21
CA LEU A 316 -16.61 13.98 -10.86
C LEU A 316 -15.67 13.22 -9.93
N TYR A 317 -15.18 13.89 -8.89
CA TYR A 317 -14.15 13.37 -8.00
C TYR A 317 -14.65 13.28 -6.56
N GLU A 318 -14.10 12.33 -5.82
CA GLU A 318 -14.31 12.16 -4.38
C GLU A 318 -13.02 11.68 -3.69
N VAL A 319 -12.96 11.82 -2.37
CA VAL A 319 -11.91 11.23 -1.54
C VAL A 319 -12.07 9.71 -1.47
N VAL A 320 -10.96 8.98 -1.42
CA VAL A 320 -10.99 7.51 -1.34
C VAL A 320 -11.19 7.00 0.09
N ASP A 321 -10.73 7.76 1.09
CA ASP A 321 -10.81 7.42 2.50
C ASP A 321 -11.59 8.53 3.22
N LYS A 322 -12.90 8.31 3.42
CA LYS A 322 -13.77 9.30 4.08
C LYS A 322 -13.42 9.50 5.55
N PHE A 323 -12.93 8.48 6.24
CA PHE A 323 -12.48 8.60 7.63
C PHE A 323 -11.32 9.59 7.74
N MET A 324 -10.31 9.42 6.89
CA MET A 324 -9.19 10.35 6.77
C MET A 324 -9.65 11.76 6.38
N ALA A 325 -10.60 11.88 5.44
CA ALA A 325 -11.16 13.17 5.05
C ALA A 325 -11.90 13.86 6.21
N GLY A 326 -12.63 13.09 7.03
CA GLY A 326 -13.26 13.56 8.25
C GLY A 326 -12.25 14.18 9.21
N ILE A 327 -11.14 13.49 9.46
CA ILE A 327 -10.03 13.99 10.28
C ILE A 327 -9.41 15.24 9.66
N ALA A 328 -9.15 15.23 8.35
CA ALA A 328 -8.50 16.33 7.63
C ALA A 328 -9.26 17.66 7.71
N ARG A 329 -10.59 17.63 7.84
CA ARG A 329 -11.44 18.82 8.05
C ARG A 329 -11.21 19.49 9.42
N THR A 330 -10.67 18.75 10.38
CA THR A 330 -10.42 19.21 11.76
C THR A 330 -8.97 19.58 12.04
N LEU A 331 -8.08 19.40 11.05
CA LEU A 331 -6.64 19.70 11.13
C LEU A 331 -6.30 21.06 10.53
#